data_AF-A0A3D2FRA8-F1
#
_entry.id   AF-A0A3D2FRA8-F1
#
_cell.length_a   1.000
_cell.length_b   1.000
_cell.length_c   1.000
_cell.angle_alpha   90.00
_cell.angle_beta   90.00
_cell.angle_gamma   90.00
#
_symmetry.space_group_name_H-M   'P 1'
#
loop_
_entity.id
_entity.type
_entity.pdbx_description
1 polymer ?
#
loop_
_entity_poly.entity_id
_entity_poly.type
_entity_poly.pdbx_seq_one_letter_code
_entity_poly.pdbx_strand_id
1 'polypeptide(L)'
;MNTKKISFILLLSIFLAVPGYSNGGSKVEILKTDAGYQLQVNGEPFYIKGAGIDDHYDVLAASGGNSIRTWGVGMWEEVFEMAEQYNLYVCAGIWLGQERQGFDYSDPDAVRQQFERFKPYILKYKDHPNLLMWGIGNELN
;
A
#
# COMPACT_ATOMS: atom_id res chain seq x y z
N MET A 1 -55.34 19.40 37.02
CA MET A 1 -54.27 18.41 36.75
C MET A 1 -53.74 18.67 35.35
N ASN A 2 -52.59 19.32 35.21
CA ASN A 2 -51.97 19.63 33.92
C ASN A 2 -50.52 19.13 33.96
N THR A 3 -50.26 17.96 33.37
CA THR A 3 -48.93 17.36 33.29
C THR A 3 -48.23 17.86 32.03
N LYS A 4 -47.27 18.77 32.20
CA LYS A 4 -46.37 19.19 31.11
C LYS A 4 -45.46 18.00 30.76
N LYS A 5 -45.57 17.53 29.51
CA LYS A 5 -44.61 16.56 28.94
C LYS A 5 -43.30 17.31 28.66
N ILE A 6 -42.23 16.89 29.32
CA ILE A 6 -40.87 17.36 29.07
C ILE A 6 -40.29 16.44 28.00
N SER A 7 -40.15 16.92 26.76
CA SER A 7 -39.46 16.20 25.69
C SER A 7 -37.96 16.43 25.83
N PHE A 8 -37.20 15.36 26.04
CA PHE A 8 -35.74 15.36 26.07
C PHE A 8 -35.24 15.05 24.65
N ILE A 9 -34.68 16.04 23.95
CA ILE A 9 -34.05 15.85 22.63
C ILE A 9 -32.60 15.46 22.89
N LEU A 10 -32.27 14.20 22.63
CA LEU A 10 -30.90 13.68 22.66
C LEU A 10 -30.24 14.03 21.31
N LEU A 11 -29.42 15.08 21.27
CA LEU A 11 -28.56 15.39 20.13
C LEU A 11 -27.38 14.41 20.14
N LEU A 12 -27.45 13.39 19.29
CA LEU A 12 -26.35 12.46 19.05
C LEU A 12 -25.34 13.14 18.11
N SER A 13 -24.29 13.72 18.68
CA SER A 13 -23.17 14.25 17.91
C SER A 13 -22.40 13.09 17.28
N ILE A 14 -22.69 12.80 16.01
CA ILE A 14 -21.88 11.89 15.20
C ILE A 14 -20.57 12.62 14.90
N PHE A 15 -19.51 12.30 15.65
CA PHE A 15 -18.15 12.61 15.23
C PHE A 15 -17.85 11.72 14.02
N LEU A 16 -17.99 12.26 12.82
CA LEU A 16 -17.34 11.71 11.64
C LEU A 16 -15.83 11.84 11.90
N ALA A 17 -15.22 10.74 12.32
CA ALA A 17 -13.77 10.60 12.24
C ALA A 17 -13.43 10.67 10.75
N VAL A 18 -13.10 11.87 10.27
CA VAL A 18 -12.44 12.03 8.99
C VAL A 18 -11.11 11.30 9.17
N PRO A 19 -10.86 10.17 8.48
CA PRO A 19 -9.56 9.54 8.54
C PRO A 19 -8.55 10.61 8.14
N GLY A 20 -7.70 10.99 9.09
CA GLY A 20 -6.69 12.00 8.84
C GLY A 20 -5.79 11.46 7.75
N TYR A 21 -5.83 12.06 6.56
CA TYR A 21 -4.73 11.95 5.62
C TYR A 21 -3.50 12.47 6.36
N SER A 22 -2.61 11.57 6.77
CA SER A 22 -1.32 11.99 7.27
C SER A 22 -0.61 12.70 6.13
N ASN A 23 -0.05 13.88 6.39
CA ASN A 23 0.86 14.60 5.48
C ASN A 23 2.20 13.85 5.27
N GLY A 24 2.24 12.54 5.53
CA GLY A 24 3.36 11.64 5.37
C GLY A 24 2.87 10.25 4.96
N GLY A 25 3.78 9.42 4.42
CA GLY A 25 3.48 8.09 3.91
C GLY A 25 2.72 7.20 4.88
N SER A 26 2.05 6.18 4.34
CA SER A 26 1.25 5.26 5.16
C SER A 26 2.12 4.56 6.20
N LYS A 27 1.61 4.43 7.41
CA LYS A 27 2.22 3.60 8.44
C LYS A 27 1.73 2.16 8.26
N VAL A 28 2.63 1.28 7.83
CA VAL A 28 2.30 -0.14 7.60
C VAL A 28 3.03 -1.01 8.62
N GLU A 29 2.28 -1.82 9.37
CA GLU A 29 2.79 -2.61 10.48
C GLU A 29 2.28 -4.05 10.41
N ILE A 30 3.14 -5.00 10.78
CA ILE A 30 2.73 -6.39 11.01
C ILE A 30 2.74 -6.63 12.51
N LEU A 31 1.56 -6.86 13.08
CA LEU A 31 1.39 -7.14 14.49
C LEU A 31 1.28 -8.64 14.73
N LYS A 32 1.96 -9.15 15.75
CA LYS A 32 1.72 -10.49 16.28
C LYS A 32 0.48 -10.46 17.18
N THR A 33 -0.40 -11.41 16.99
CA THR A 33 -1.66 -11.60 17.73
C THR A 33 -1.72 -13.04 18.26
N ASP A 34 -2.68 -13.33 19.13
CA ASP A 34 -2.90 -14.70 19.63
C ASP A 34 -3.29 -15.68 18.50
N ALA A 35 -3.88 -15.18 17.42
CA ALA A 35 -4.32 -15.97 16.26
C ALA A 35 -3.30 -16.02 15.11
N GLY A 36 -2.15 -15.34 15.22
CA GLY A 36 -1.15 -15.26 14.16
C GLY A 36 -0.65 -13.83 13.93
N TYR A 37 -0.68 -13.36 12.69
CA TYR A 37 -0.21 -12.03 12.32
C TYR A 37 -1.31 -11.21 11.64
N GLN A 38 -1.35 -9.91 11.94
CA GLN A 38 -2.29 -8.95 11.37
C GLN A 38 -1.51 -7.82 10.72
N LEU A 39 -1.75 -7.57 9.44
CA LEU A 39 -1.30 -6.35 8.77
C LEU A 39 -2.20 -5.20 9.20
N GLN A 40 -1.61 -4.06 9.53
CA GLN A 40 -2.30 -2.80 9.75
C GLN A 40 -1.78 -1.74 8.80
N VAL A 41 -2.69 -0.86 8.36
CA VAL A 41 -2.36 0.35 7.62
C VAL A 41 -3.00 1.53 8.34
N ASN A 42 -2.17 2.50 8.73
CA ASN A 42 -2.59 3.69 9.47
C ASN A 42 -3.35 3.35 10.78
N GLY A 43 -2.95 2.26 11.45
CA GLY A 43 -3.55 1.79 12.70
C GLY A 43 -4.80 0.91 12.54
N GLU A 44 -5.30 0.74 11.31
CA GLU A 44 -6.49 -0.06 11.04
C GLU A 44 -6.13 -1.45 10.49
N PRO A 45 -6.81 -2.54 10.91
CA PRO A 45 -6.62 -3.87 10.33
C PRO A 45 -6.84 -3.86 8.81
N PHE A 46 -5.85 -4.35 8.07
CA PHE A 46 -5.85 -4.34 6.61
C PHE A 46 -5.75 -5.76 6.05
N TYR A 47 -6.83 -6.25 5.43
CA TYR A 47 -6.81 -7.50 4.68
C TYR A 47 -6.58 -7.20 3.19
N ILE A 48 -5.53 -7.80 2.60
CA ILE A 48 -5.19 -7.58 1.20
C ILE A 48 -6.21 -8.27 0.29
N LYS A 49 -6.89 -7.48 -0.53
CA LYS A 49 -7.77 -7.89 -1.63
C LYS A 49 -7.13 -7.41 -2.93
N GLY A 50 -5.93 -7.92 -3.21
CA GLY A 50 -5.05 -7.39 -4.23
C GLY A 50 -5.09 -8.14 -5.55
N ALA A 51 -4.66 -7.47 -6.62
CA ALA A 51 -4.42 -8.07 -7.93
C ALA A 51 -3.08 -7.58 -8.51
N GLY A 52 -2.43 -8.40 -9.34
CA GLY A 52 -1.34 -7.92 -10.20
C GLY A 52 -1.95 -7.37 -11.48
N ILE A 53 -1.85 -6.06 -11.69
CA ILE A 53 -2.46 -5.38 -12.84
C ILE A 53 -1.50 -4.34 -13.41
N ASP A 54 -1.60 -4.13 -14.72
CA ASP A 54 -0.92 -3.05 -15.44
C ASP A 54 -1.93 -1.97 -15.90
N ASP A 55 -3.24 -2.20 -15.71
CA ASP A 55 -4.35 -1.33 -16.10
C ASP A 55 -5.67 -1.70 -15.35
N HIS A 56 -6.81 -1.10 -15.73
CA HIS A 56 -8.15 -1.44 -15.21
C HIS A 56 -8.31 -1.27 -13.69
N TYR A 57 -7.66 -0.24 -13.13
CA TYR A 57 -7.73 0.14 -11.71
C TYR A 57 -9.17 0.39 -11.22
N ASP A 58 -10.00 0.96 -12.09
CA ASP A 58 -11.42 1.21 -11.86
C ASP A 58 -12.20 -0.08 -11.66
N VAL A 59 -11.97 -1.09 -12.52
CA VAL A 59 -12.62 -2.39 -12.43
C VAL A 59 -12.21 -3.11 -11.15
N LEU A 60 -10.92 -3.06 -10.79
CA LEU A 60 -10.43 -3.64 -9.53
C LEU A 60 -11.10 -2.99 -8.32
N ALA A 61 -11.11 -1.66 -8.25
CA ALA A 61 -11.72 -0.92 -7.16
C ALA A 61 -13.24 -1.18 -7.10
N ALA A 62 -13.94 -1.15 -8.24
CA ALA A 62 -15.37 -1.45 -8.32
C ALA A 62 -15.71 -2.89 -7.90
N SER A 63 -14.76 -3.82 -8.06
CA SER A 63 -14.89 -5.22 -7.63
C SER A 63 -14.56 -5.42 -6.14
N GLY A 64 -14.23 -4.36 -5.41
CA GLY A 64 -13.88 -4.41 -3.99
C GLY A 64 -12.42 -4.74 -3.70
N GLY A 65 -11.55 -4.65 -4.71
CA GLY A 65 -10.11 -4.69 -4.54
C GLY A 65 -9.59 -3.46 -3.80
N ASN A 66 -8.49 -3.62 -3.06
CA ASN A 66 -7.91 -2.54 -2.25
C ASN A 66 -6.40 -2.37 -2.44
N SER A 67 -5.77 -3.21 -3.26
CA SER A 67 -4.34 -3.10 -3.51
C SER A 67 -3.91 -3.70 -4.84
N ILE A 68 -2.72 -3.31 -5.28
CA ILE A 68 -2.12 -3.74 -6.53
C ILE A 68 -0.69 -4.21 -6.31
N ARG A 69 -0.24 -5.15 -7.14
CA ARG A 69 1.15 -5.61 -7.21
C ARG A 69 1.72 -5.19 -8.56
N THR A 70 2.88 -4.55 -8.53
CA THR A 70 3.72 -4.35 -9.73
C THR A 70 5.00 -5.19 -9.60
N TRP A 71 5.75 -5.29 -10.70
CA TRP A 71 7.01 -6.06 -10.75
C TRP A 71 8.26 -5.21 -10.91
N GLY A 72 8.14 -3.98 -11.44
CA GLY A 72 9.28 -3.10 -11.68
C GLY A 72 8.92 -1.63 -11.55
N VAL A 73 9.96 -0.79 -11.56
CA VAL A 73 9.87 0.65 -11.29
C VAL A 73 9.36 1.50 -12.47
N GLY A 74 9.25 0.91 -13.66
CA GLY A 74 9.04 1.64 -14.92
C GLY A 74 7.72 2.41 -15.00
N MET A 75 6.66 1.88 -14.38
CA MET A 75 5.31 2.48 -14.40
C MET A 75 4.92 3.09 -13.05
N TRP A 76 5.85 3.24 -12.11
CA TRP A 76 5.49 3.68 -10.74
C TRP A 76 4.78 5.04 -10.70
N GLU A 77 5.09 5.96 -11.61
CA GLU A 77 4.42 7.26 -11.64
C GLU A 77 2.91 7.15 -11.88
N GLU A 78 2.51 6.51 -12.98
CA GLU A 78 1.11 6.22 -13.29
C GLU A 78 0.45 5.33 -12.24
N VAL A 79 1.15 4.28 -11.80
CA VAL A 79 0.65 3.33 -10.79
C VAL A 79 0.29 4.05 -9.49
N PHE A 80 1.12 4.98 -9.03
CA PHE A 80 0.87 5.72 -7.80
C PHE A 80 -0.20 6.81 -7.98
N GLU A 81 -0.25 7.48 -9.14
CA GLU A 81 -1.35 8.40 -9.50
C GLU A 81 -2.71 7.66 -9.50
N MET A 82 -2.77 6.50 -10.15
CA MET A 82 -3.99 5.70 -10.24
C MET A 82 -4.34 5.07 -8.88
N ALA A 83 -3.35 4.71 -8.08
CA ALA A 83 -3.58 4.22 -6.72
C ALA A 83 -4.23 5.30 -5.83
N GLU A 84 -3.80 6.57 -5.95
CA GLU A 84 -4.47 7.70 -5.30
C GLU A 84 -5.90 7.87 -5.83
N GLN A 85 -6.07 7.90 -7.15
CA GLN A 85 -7.37 8.11 -7.79
C GLN A 85 -8.42 7.06 -7.39
N TYR A 86 -8.03 5.79 -7.27
CA TYR A 86 -8.93 4.68 -6.99
C TYR A 86 -8.86 4.17 -5.54
N ASN A 87 -8.16 4.88 -4.65
CA ASN A 87 -7.99 4.51 -3.24
C ASN A 87 -7.43 3.08 -3.06
N LEU A 88 -6.39 2.75 -3.84
CA LEU A 88 -5.68 1.47 -3.80
C LEU A 88 -4.33 1.63 -3.11
N TYR A 89 -3.85 0.56 -2.50
CA TYR A 89 -2.50 0.46 -1.93
C TYR A 89 -1.55 -0.31 -2.84
N VAL A 90 -0.28 0.05 -2.89
CA VAL A 90 0.69 -0.47 -3.86
C VAL A 90 1.74 -1.36 -3.19
N CYS A 91 1.79 -2.64 -3.57
CA CYS A 91 2.98 -3.47 -3.43
C CYS A 91 3.93 -3.15 -4.60
N ALA A 92 4.87 -2.23 -4.36
CA ALA A 92 5.72 -1.63 -5.37
C ALA A 92 6.90 -2.56 -5.71
N GLY A 93 6.84 -3.19 -6.88
CA GLY A 93 7.82 -4.19 -7.31
C GLY A 93 9.13 -3.59 -7.81
N ILE A 94 10.23 -4.26 -7.46
CA ILE A 94 11.59 -3.96 -7.91
C ILE A 94 12.14 -5.21 -8.59
N TRP A 95 12.33 -5.13 -9.91
CA TRP A 95 12.81 -6.25 -10.71
C TRP A 95 14.32 -6.42 -10.56
N LEU A 96 14.74 -7.26 -9.61
CA LEU A 96 16.14 -7.65 -9.49
C LEU A 96 16.53 -8.69 -10.54
N GLY A 97 17.80 -8.69 -10.93
CA GLY A 97 18.39 -9.71 -11.80
C GLY A 97 18.27 -11.09 -11.17
N GLN A 98 17.86 -12.06 -11.98
CA GLN A 98 17.68 -13.45 -11.56
C GLN A 98 18.91 -14.28 -11.94
N GLU A 99 19.37 -15.17 -11.05
CA GLU A 99 20.54 -16.02 -11.34
C GLU A 99 20.29 -16.94 -12.53
N ARG A 100 19.07 -17.47 -12.66
CA ARG A 100 18.63 -18.27 -13.81
C ARG A 100 18.68 -17.51 -15.16
N GLN A 101 18.79 -16.18 -15.12
CA GLN A 101 18.93 -15.32 -16.30
C GLN A 101 20.35 -14.74 -16.44
N GLY A 102 21.30 -15.24 -15.65
CA GLY A 102 22.71 -14.87 -15.74
C GLY A 102 23.16 -13.72 -14.85
N PHE A 103 22.34 -13.26 -13.89
CA PHE A 103 22.83 -12.32 -12.86
C PHE A 103 23.73 -13.05 -11.87
N ASP A 104 24.90 -12.51 -11.58
CA ASP A 104 25.84 -13.08 -10.62
C ASP A 104 25.80 -12.30 -9.29
N TYR A 105 25.20 -12.89 -8.25
CA TYR A 105 25.17 -12.27 -6.92
C TYR A 105 26.52 -12.35 -6.16
N SER A 106 27.49 -13.11 -6.69
CA SER A 106 28.86 -13.11 -6.18
C SER A 106 29.71 -11.97 -6.76
N ASP A 107 29.26 -11.30 -7.82
CA ASP A 107 29.89 -10.09 -8.36
C ASP A 107 29.43 -8.84 -7.57
N PRO A 108 30.31 -8.25 -6.71
CA PRO A 108 29.95 -7.09 -5.91
C PRO A 108 29.68 -5.84 -6.75
N ASP A 109 30.28 -5.72 -7.93
CA ASP A 109 30.06 -4.57 -8.82
C ASP A 109 28.69 -4.67 -9.50
N ALA A 110 28.25 -5.86 -9.91
CA ALA A 110 26.91 -6.09 -10.43
C ALA A 110 25.83 -5.77 -9.38
N VAL A 111 26.02 -6.25 -8.14
CA VAL A 111 25.11 -5.96 -7.01
C VAL A 111 25.05 -4.47 -6.71
N ARG A 112 26.19 -3.78 -6.68
CA ARG A 112 26.26 -2.33 -6.46
C ARG A 112 25.57 -1.52 -7.55
N GLN A 113 25.78 -1.87 -8.82
CA GLN A 113 25.10 -1.22 -9.94
C GLN A 113 23.59 -1.39 -9.87
N GLN A 114 23.11 -2.59 -9.52
CA GLN A 114 21.69 -2.86 -9.34
C GLN A 114 21.10 -2.03 -8.18
N PHE A 115 21.80 -1.95 -7.04
CA PHE A 115 21.37 -1.14 -5.91
C PHE A 115 21.24 0.35 -6.27
N GLU A 116 22.28 0.93 -6.88
CA GLU A 116 22.27 2.34 -7.27
C GLU A 116 21.24 2.64 -8.38
N ARG A 117 20.92 1.67 -9.24
CA ARG A 117 19.84 1.79 -10.23
C ARG A 117 18.47 1.99 -9.57
N PHE A 118 18.17 1.29 -8.48
CA PHE A 118 16.82 1.30 -7.88
C PHE A 118 16.66 2.30 -6.73
N LYS A 119 17.74 2.68 -6.06
CA LYS A 119 17.74 3.62 -4.94
C LYS A 119 17.01 4.95 -5.21
N PRO A 120 17.14 5.62 -6.38
CA PRO A 120 16.43 6.88 -6.64
C PRO A 120 14.90 6.71 -6.62
N TYR A 121 14.40 5.58 -7.12
CA TYR A 121 12.96 5.29 -7.12
C TYR A 121 12.44 5.08 -5.69
N ILE A 122 13.18 4.35 -4.86
CA ILE A 122 12.82 4.16 -3.45
C ILE A 122 12.80 5.52 -2.74
N LEU A 123 13.82 6.36 -2.93
CA LEU A 123 13.88 7.68 -2.32
C LEU A 123 12.73 8.60 -2.77
N LYS A 124 12.27 8.49 -4.02
CA LYS A 124 11.11 9.24 -4.55
C LYS A 124 9.79 8.82 -3.89
N TYR A 125 9.57 7.52 -3.67
CA TYR A 125 8.25 6.99 -3.26
C TYR A 125 8.15 6.49 -1.82
N LYS A 126 9.24 6.51 -1.04
CA LYS A 126 9.25 5.99 0.35
C LYS A 126 8.21 6.63 1.28
N ASP A 127 7.81 7.87 1.01
CA ASP A 127 6.83 8.60 1.81
C ASP A 127 5.47 8.72 1.09
N HIS A 128 5.23 7.94 0.02
CA HIS A 128 3.98 7.98 -0.72
C HIS A 128 2.82 7.42 0.11
N PRO A 129 1.66 8.10 0.20
CA PRO A 129 0.54 7.70 1.07
C PRO A 129 -0.12 6.37 0.66
N ASN A 130 0.04 5.94 -0.58
CA ASN A 130 -0.48 4.66 -1.10
C ASN A 130 0.56 3.52 -1.12
N LEU A 131 1.82 3.76 -0.69
CA LEU A 131 2.80 2.68 -0.64
C LEU A 131 2.47 1.68 0.48
N LEU A 132 2.21 0.42 0.12
CA LEU A 132 1.95 -0.64 1.09
C LEU A 132 3.23 -1.33 1.54
N MET A 133 4.04 -1.77 0.58
CA MET A 133 5.25 -2.54 0.81
C MET A 133 6.10 -2.60 -0.46
N TRP A 134 7.37 -2.96 -0.31
CA TRP A 134 8.29 -3.18 -1.43
C TRP A 134 8.32 -4.65 -1.84
N GLY A 135 8.09 -4.95 -3.12
CA GLY A 135 8.28 -6.28 -3.70
C GLY A 135 9.70 -6.44 -4.23
N ILE A 136 10.63 -6.91 -3.40
CA ILE A 136 12.05 -7.03 -3.79
C ILE A 136 12.27 -8.33 -4.57
N GLY A 137 12.41 -8.21 -5.90
CA GLY A 137 12.60 -9.33 -6.80
C GLY A 137 11.32 -10.11 -7.10
N ASN A 138 11.44 -11.05 -8.05
CA ASN A 138 10.40 -12.01 -8.40
C ASN A 138 11.09 -13.28 -8.87
N GLU A 139 10.87 -14.40 -8.18
CA GLU A 139 11.46 -15.70 -8.51
C GLU A 139 12.97 -15.62 -8.75
N LEU A 140 13.70 -15.14 -7.74
CA LEU A 140 15.17 -15.07 -7.80
C LEU A 140 15.82 -16.47 -7.72
N ASN A 141 15.05 -17.46 -7.24
CA ASN A 141 15.46 -18.85 -7.04
C ASN A 141 15.32 -19.71 -8.31
#